data_AF-K5X099-F1
#
_entry.id   AF-K5X099-F1
#
_cell.length_a   1.000
_cell.length_b   1.000
_cell.length_c   1.000
_cell.angle_alpha   90.00
_cell.angle_beta   90.00
_cell.angle_gamma   90.00
#
_symmetry.space_group_name_H-M   'P 1'
#
loop_
_entity.id
_entity.type
_entity.pdbx_description
1 polymer ?
#
loop_
_entity_poly.entity_id
_entity_poly.type
_entity_poly.pdbx_seq_one_letter_code
_entity_poly.pdbx_strand_id
1 'polypeptide(L)'
;MAMERLRRQIMQNDQSGAYRFNDDTGSATQIASPKGGDFLSSEASAADHYGHPDKCPVGRIFESRKACYDAKVHRAPMKGILGTVSEGAYSIVMNDGYEDDVDEGDVVYYTGAGGQDNFGSSVQIKDQSFDHLDNRTLQRNIVTKHPVRVIRGSKNTKYGPFRGYRYDGLYDVVHADYAKGKRGYQICRFKLQRRPGQLPLKDLPRM
;
A
#
# COMPACT_ATOMS: atom_id res chain seq x y z
N MET A 1 17.18 -5.43 15.06
CA MET A 1 17.36 -4.12 15.73
C MET A 1 16.72 -2.96 14.97
N ALA A 2 17.04 -2.72 13.68
CA ALA A 2 16.47 -1.58 12.93
C ALA A 2 14.94 -1.67 12.70
N MET A 3 14.43 -2.84 12.28
CA MET A 3 12.98 -3.03 12.06
C MET A 3 12.14 -2.85 13.32
N GLU A 4 12.66 -3.25 14.47
CA GLU A 4 11.96 -3.11 15.74
C GLU A 4 11.90 -1.64 16.19
N ARG A 5 12.97 -0.87 15.93
CA ARG A 5 12.98 0.59 16.12
C ARG A 5 11.94 1.28 15.24
N LEU A 6 11.86 0.89 13.97
CA LEU A 6 10.87 1.45 13.05
C LEU A 6 9.44 1.14 13.51
N ARG A 7 9.14 -0.11 13.89
CA ARG A 7 7.82 -0.47 14.44
C ARG A 7 7.48 0.38 15.66
N ARG A 8 8.43 0.49 16.60
CA ARG A 8 8.26 1.30 17.81
C ARG A 8 7.94 2.75 17.45
N GLN A 9 8.70 3.35 16.54
CA GLN A 9 8.49 4.72 16.07
C GLN A 9 7.09 4.90 15.45
N ILE A 10 6.64 3.96 14.61
CA ILE A 10 5.30 4.00 13.99
C ILE A 10 4.20 3.94 15.06
N MET A 11 4.39 3.12 16.10
CA MET A 11 3.44 2.99 17.21
C MET A 11 3.43 4.24 18.10
N GLN A 12 4.59 4.85 18.37
CA GLN A 12 4.70 6.08 19.15
C GLN A 12 4.08 7.30 18.44
N ASN A 13 4.19 7.34 17.11
CA ASN A 13 3.59 8.39 16.29
C ASN A 13 2.12 8.09 15.92
N ASP A 14 1.51 7.05 16.49
CA ASP A 14 0.13 6.69 16.17
C ASP A 14 -0.88 7.67 16.76
N GLN A 15 -1.44 8.53 15.90
CA GLN A 15 -2.53 9.42 16.29
C GLN A 15 -3.93 8.81 16.08
N SER A 16 -4.03 7.57 15.59
CA SER A 16 -5.34 6.92 15.39
C SER A 16 -5.98 6.40 16.68
N GLY A 17 -5.20 6.34 17.77
CA GLY A 17 -5.62 5.72 19.03
C GLY A 17 -5.68 4.19 18.96
N ALA A 18 -5.14 3.55 17.92
CA ALA A 18 -5.14 2.10 17.79
C ALA A 18 -4.10 1.42 18.69
N TYR A 19 -3.06 2.15 19.12
CA TYR A 19 -2.03 1.66 20.02
C TYR A 19 -1.86 2.59 21.22
N ARG A 20 -1.69 2.00 22.41
CA ARG A 20 -1.20 2.71 23.59
C ARG A 20 0.26 2.33 23.81
N PHE A 21 1.13 3.33 23.81
CA PHE A 21 2.54 3.13 24.12
C PHE A 21 2.75 3.22 25.65
N ASN A 22 3.52 2.29 26.20
CA ASN A 22 3.96 2.30 27.59
C ASN A 22 5.44 2.70 27.61
N ASP A 23 5.72 3.91 28.09
CA ASP A 23 7.06 4.50 28.10
C ASP A 23 8.01 3.76 29.06
N ASP A 24 7.51 3.21 30.17
CA ASP A 24 8.31 2.51 31.17
C ASP A 24 8.85 1.17 30.64
N THR A 25 8.03 0.45 29.88
CA THR A 25 8.37 -0.87 29.33
C THR A 25 8.87 -0.80 27.89
N GLY A 26 8.70 0.35 27.23
CA GLY A 26 8.99 0.53 25.80
C GLY A 26 8.14 -0.39 24.90
N SER A 27 6.97 -0.81 25.37
CA SER A 27 6.07 -1.73 24.68
C SER A 27 4.78 -1.02 24.24
N ALA A 28 4.22 -1.46 23.11
CA ALA A 28 2.93 -0.96 22.63
C ALA A 28 1.88 -2.07 22.74
N THR A 29 0.70 -1.73 23.25
CA THR A 29 -0.44 -2.65 23.26
C THR A 29 -1.51 -2.12 22.31
N GLN A 30 -2.05 -2.99 21.46
CA GLN A 30 -3.18 -2.63 20.62
C GLN A 30 -4.40 -2.39 21.50
N ILE A 31 -5.02 -1.24 21.35
CA ILE A 31 -6.30 -0.94 21.99
C ILE A 31 -7.37 -1.49 21.05
N ALA A 32 -8.39 -2.17 21.58
CA ALA A 32 -9.50 -2.64 20.77
C ALA A 32 -10.04 -1.46 19.94
N SER A 33 -10.05 -1.59 18.61
CA SER A 33 -10.47 -0.52 17.71
C SER A 33 -11.79 0.08 18.20
N PRO A 34 -11.95 1.42 18.26
CA PRO A 34 -13.28 1.97 18.32
C PRO A 34 -14.04 1.39 17.12
N LYS A 35 -15.19 0.78 17.37
CA LYS A 35 -16.08 0.35 16.29
C LYS A 35 -16.54 1.60 15.55
N GLY A 36 -15.87 1.92 14.44
CA GLY A 36 -16.17 3.09 13.62
C GLY A 36 -15.77 4.41 14.29
N GLY A 37 -14.94 5.20 13.61
CA GLY A 37 -14.55 6.53 14.09
C GLY A 37 -13.56 7.24 13.17
N ASP A 38 -14.09 7.91 12.14
CA ASP A 38 -13.79 9.29 11.71
C ASP A 38 -12.34 9.79 11.51
N PHE A 39 -11.40 8.93 11.08
CA PHE A 39 -10.14 9.40 10.45
C PHE A 39 -9.87 8.66 9.13
N LEU A 40 -10.69 8.97 8.14
CA LEU A 40 -10.81 8.24 6.87
C LEU A 40 -9.86 8.77 5.79
N SER A 41 -8.82 8.00 5.43
CA SER A 41 -8.31 7.97 4.06
C SER A 41 -9.13 6.95 3.25
N SER A 42 -10.20 7.42 2.60
CA SER A 42 -11.18 6.63 1.82
C SER A 42 -12.05 5.67 2.64
N GLU A 43 -13.36 5.69 2.41
CA GLU A 43 -14.33 4.86 3.15
C GLU A 43 -14.11 3.38 2.87
N ALA A 44 -13.28 2.76 3.72
CA ALA A 44 -13.26 1.32 3.85
C ALA A 44 -14.69 0.83 4.14
N SER A 45 -15.20 -0.11 3.36
CA SER A 45 -16.55 -0.66 3.59
C SER A 45 -16.45 -2.06 4.18
N ALA A 46 -17.59 -2.60 4.62
CA ALA A 46 -17.71 -4.00 5.04
C ALA A 46 -17.21 -5.04 4.00
N ALA A 47 -17.07 -4.66 2.73
CA ALA A 47 -16.50 -5.51 1.68
C ALA A 47 -14.96 -5.52 1.66
N ASP A 48 -14.29 -4.57 2.32
CA ASP A 48 -12.83 -4.57 2.42
C ASP A 48 -12.37 -5.53 3.51
N HIS A 49 -11.35 -6.29 3.16
CA HIS A 49 -10.76 -7.30 4.03
C HIS A 49 -9.29 -7.47 3.65
N TYR A 50 -8.52 -8.10 4.53
CA TYR A 50 -7.16 -8.52 4.26
C TYR A 50 -7.12 -9.87 3.56
N GLY A 51 -6.06 -10.11 2.77
CA GLY A 51 -5.87 -11.36 2.06
C GLY A 51 -6.47 -11.37 0.66
N HIS A 52 -6.65 -12.58 0.12
CA HIS A 52 -7.13 -12.79 -1.24
C HIS A 52 -8.61 -12.40 -1.36
N PRO A 53 -9.02 -11.69 -2.43
CA PRO A 53 -10.43 -11.43 -2.68
C PRO A 53 -11.18 -12.71 -3.05
N ASP A 54 -12.43 -12.81 -2.60
CA ASP A 54 -13.32 -13.91 -2.93
C ASP A 54 -13.41 -14.13 -4.45
N LYS A 55 -13.22 -15.40 -4.87
CA LYS A 55 -13.32 -15.83 -6.29
C LYS A 55 -12.43 -15.03 -7.25
N CYS A 56 -11.35 -14.43 -6.75
CA CYS A 56 -10.37 -13.70 -7.53
C CYS A 56 -8.98 -14.33 -7.39
N PRO A 57 -8.64 -15.32 -8.25
CA PRO A 57 -7.32 -15.93 -8.21
C PRO A 57 -6.22 -14.93 -8.58
N VAL A 58 -5.01 -15.18 -8.08
CA VAL A 58 -3.79 -14.48 -8.53
C VAL A 58 -3.64 -14.67 -10.04
N GLY A 59 -3.30 -13.59 -10.74
CA GLY A 59 -3.21 -13.54 -12.20
C GLY A 59 -4.48 -13.07 -12.89
N ARG A 60 -5.61 -12.88 -12.19
CA ARG A 60 -6.83 -12.35 -12.81
C ARG A 60 -6.57 -10.95 -13.39
N ILE A 61 -6.88 -10.78 -14.68
CA ILE A 61 -6.79 -9.52 -15.41
C ILE A 61 -8.16 -8.83 -15.44
N PHE A 62 -8.14 -7.51 -15.37
CA PHE A 62 -9.26 -6.59 -15.38
C PHE A 62 -9.02 -5.52 -16.43
N GLU A 63 -10.05 -5.16 -17.19
CA GLU A 63 -9.93 -4.15 -18.24
C GLU A 63 -9.70 -2.73 -17.71
N SER A 64 -10.12 -2.44 -16.47
CA SER A 64 -10.14 -1.07 -15.93
C SER A 64 -10.09 -1.03 -14.40
N ARG A 65 -9.79 0.16 -13.84
CA ARG A 65 -9.92 0.43 -12.39
C ARG A 65 -11.34 0.16 -11.88
N LYS A 66 -12.36 0.45 -12.71
CA LYS A 66 -13.75 0.14 -12.39
C LYS A 66 -13.97 -1.37 -12.26
N ALA A 67 -13.42 -2.16 -13.17
CA ALA A 67 -13.50 -3.63 -13.07
C ALA A 67 -12.77 -4.17 -11.82
N CYS A 68 -11.65 -3.57 -11.40
CA CYS A 68 -11.02 -3.89 -10.11
C CYS A 68 -11.90 -3.52 -8.91
N TYR A 69 -12.59 -2.39 -8.98
CA TYR A 69 -13.54 -1.92 -7.96
C TYR A 69 -14.73 -2.88 -7.84
N ASP A 70 -15.38 -3.19 -8.97
CA ASP A 70 -16.57 -4.04 -9.02
C ASP A 70 -16.25 -5.47 -8.56
N ALA A 71 -15.04 -5.96 -8.87
CA ALA A 71 -14.53 -7.25 -8.40
C ALA A 71 -14.00 -7.21 -6.95
N LYS A 72 -14.09 -6.07 -6.26
CA LYS A 72 -13.69 -5.87 -4.86
C LYS A 72 -12.21 -6.14 -4.58
N VAL A 73 -11.36 -6.12 -5.61
CA VAL A 73 -9.90 -6.31 -5.47
C VAL A 73 -9.24 -5.03 -4.97
N HIS A 74 -9.70 -3.88 -5.49
CA HIS A 74 -9.27 -2.55 -5.07
C HIS A 74 -10.41 -1.55 -5.28
N ARG A 75 -11.10 -1.20 -4.19
CA ARG A 75 -12.32 -0.37 -4.20
C ARG A 75 -12.07 1.13 -4.01
N ALA A 76 -10.93 1.62 -4.47
CA ALA A 76 -10.71 3.06 -4.68
C ALA A 76 -10.62 3.32 -6.19
N PRO A 77 -11.46 4.18 -6.79
CA PRO A 77 -11.45 4.40 -8.24
C PRO A 77 -10.18 5.11 -8.76
N MET A 78 -9.62 6.02 -7.96
CA MET A 78 -8.48 6.86 -8.35
C MET A 78 -7.23 6.58 -7.53
N LYS A 79 -7.35 6.53 -6.20
CA LYS A 79 -6.21 6.42 -5.27
C LYS A 79 -5.37 5.17 -5.50
N GLY A 80 -4.06 5.26 -5.29
CA GLY A 80 -3.17 4.10 -5.34
C GLY A 80 -3.31 3.17 -4.13
N ILE A 81 -3.58 3.72 -2.95
CA ILE A 81 -3.66 3.00 -1.67
C ILE A 81 -5.11 2.98 -1.18
N LEU A 82 -5.58 1.82 -0.73
CA LEU A 82 -6.88 1.64 -0.08
C LEU A 82 -6.68 1.00 1.30
N GLY A 83 -7.19 1.64 2.35
CA GLY A 83 -7.05 1.18 3.73
C GLY A 83 -7.57 2.18 4.75
N THR A 84 -7.28 1.91 6.02
CA THR A 84 -7.54 2.84 7.13
C THR A 84 -6.24 3.11 7.89
N VAL A 85 -6.10 4.27 8.51
CA VAL A 85 -4.89 4.60 9.27
C VAL A 85 -4.72 3.70 10.51
N SER A 86 -5.84 3.28 11.10
CA SER A 86 -5.86 2.42 12.29
C SER A 86 -5.48 0.97 11.98
N GLU A 87 -5.99 0.39 10.90
CA GLU A 87 -5.80 -1.04 10.61
C GLU A 87 -4.72 -1.32 9.55
N GLY A 88 -4.49 -0.36 8.66
CA GLY A 88 -3.55 -0.45 7.54
C GLY A 88 -4.19 -0.55 6.17
N ALA A 89 -3.35 -0.70 5.15
CA ALA A 89 -3.72 -0.87 3.76
C ALA A 89 -4.20 -2.30 3.46
N TYR A 90 -5.33 -2.41 2.77
CA TYR A 90 -5.83 -3.67 2.20
C TYR A 90 -5.21 -3.96 0.83
N SER A 91 -4.99 -2.91 0.02
CA SER A 91 -4.53 -3.07 -1.37
C SER A 91 -3.84 -1.82 -1.91
N ILE A 92 -2.94 -2.03 -2.87
CA ILE A 92 -2.29 -0.97 -3.64
C ILE A 92 -2.38 -1.22 -5.16
N VAL A 93 -2.33 -0.14 -5.93
CA VAL A 93 -2.24 -0.16 -7.40
C VAL A 93 -0.93 0.48 -7.86
N MET A 94 -0.22 -0.21 -8.74
CA MET A 94 0.97 0.29 -9.46
C MET A 94 0.63 0.44 -10.94
N ASN A 95 0.59 1.67 -11.47
CA ASN A 95 0.27 1.91 -12.88
C ASN A 95 0.79 3.26 -13.36
N ASP A 96 2.10 3.49 -13.23
CA ASP A 96 2.79 4.71 -13.64
C ASP A 96 2.28 5.99 -12.93
N GLY A 97 1.89 5.81 -11.67
CA GLY A 97 1.46 6.91 -10.81
C GLY A 97 2.63 7.74 -10.30
N TYR A 98 3.82 7.15 -10.17
CA TYR A 98 5.03 7.81 -9.67
C TYR A 98 6.23 7.35 -10.49
N GLU A 99 7.05 8.29 -10.93
CA GLU A 99 8.28 8.01 -11.69
C GLU A 99 9.34 7.26 -10.86
N ASP A 100 9.23 7.32 -9.53
CA ASP A 100 10.17 6.73 -8.57
C ASP A 100 9.85 5.27 -8.21
N ASP A 101 8.74 4.71 -8.69
CA ASP A 101 8.41 3.30 -8.46
C ASP A 101 9.48 2.38 -9.07
N VAL A 102 9.89 1.36 -8.30
CA VAL A 102 10.80 0.30 -8.78
C VAL A 102 10.14 -1.05 -8.59
N ASP A 103 9.88 -1.73 -9.71
CA ASP A 103 9.25 -3.04 -9.76
C ASP A 103 10.28 -4.13 -10.08
N GLU A 104 10.68 -4.91 -9.07
CA GLU A 104 11.55 -6.08 -9.18
C GLU A 104 10.75 -7.40 -9.11
N GLY A 105 9.43 -7.33 -9.27
CA GLY A 105 8.54 -8.48 -9.23
C GLY A 105 8.19 -8.89 -7.81
N ASP A 106 8.96 -9.81 -7.23
CA ASP A 106 8.71 -10.31 -5.86
C ASP A 106 9.11 -9.28 -4.79
N VAL A 107 9.92 -8.29 -5.17
CA VAL A 107 10.21 -7.10 -4.37
C VAL A 107 9.73 -5.87 -5.14
N VAL A 108 9.09 -4.96 -4.43
CA VAL A 108 8.64 -3.68 -4.98
C VAL A 108 9.10 -2.57 -4.05
N TYR A 109 9.62 -1.48 -4.63
CA TYR A 109 9.78 -0.21 -3.94
C TYR A 109 8.68 0.73 -4.44
N TYR A 110 7.65 0.89 -3.62
CA TYR A 110 6.47 1.68 -3.92
C TYR A 110 6.63 3.09 -3.38
N THR A 111 6.32 4.08 -4.20
CA THR A 111 6.34 5.50 -3.83
C THR A 111 5.03 5.86 -3.14
N GLY A 112 5.14 6.57 -2.02
CA GLY A 112 4.00 7.06 -1.27
C GLY A 112 3.19 8.10 -2.05
N ALA A 113 2.02 8.42 -1.51
CA ALA A 113 1.15 9.45 -2.04
C ALA A 113 1.61 10.86 -1.66
N GLY A 114 1.27 11.81 -2.53
CA GLY A 114 1.35 13.24 -2.26
C GLY A 114 2.52 13.95 -2.96
N GLY A 115 2.47 15.28 -2.91
CA GLY A 115 3.51 16.16 -3.46
C GLY A 115 3.61 16.21 -4.99
N GLN A 116 2.64 15.63 -5.70
CA GLN A 116 2.42 15.85 -7.13
C GLN A 116 1.58 17.10 -7.38
N ASP A 117 1.57 17.57 -8.62
CA ASP A 117 0.66 18.65 -9.01
C ASP A 117 -0.80 18.17 -9.06
N ASN A 118 -1.74 19.10 -8.91
CA ASN A 118 -3.18 18.81 -8.94
C ASN A 118 -3.73 18.72 -10.38
N PHE A 119 -2.88 18.80 -11.41
CA PHE A 119 -3.29 18.84 -12.82
C PHE A 119 -3.25 17.46 -13.46
N GLY A 120 -3.17 16.40 -12.64
CA GLY A 120 -3.19 15.02 -13.10
C GLY A 120 -1.86 14.58 -13.72
N SER A 121 -0.77 15.32 -13.49
CA SER A 121 0.55 14.84 -13.85
C SER A 121 1.10 13.94 -12.73
N SER A 122 1.84 12.90 -13.11
CA SER A 122 2.59 12.07 -12.16
C SER A 122 3.85 12.77 -11.61
N VAL A 123 3.98 14.09 -11.82
CA VAL A 123 5.21 14.84 -11.58
C VAL A 123 5.29 15.31 -10.14
N GLN A 124 6.36 14.92 -9.44
CA GLN A 124 6.65 15.36 -8.08
C GLN A 124 7.13 16.82 -8.06
N ILE A 125 6.48 17.70 -7.29
CA ILE A 125 6.76 19.14 -7.20
C ILE A 125 7.08 19.63 -5.77
N LYS A 126 6.96 18.77 -4.77
CA LYS A 126 7.31 19.04 -3.36
C LYS A 126 7.57 17.76 -2.59
N ASP A 127 8.13 17.90 -1.40
CA ASP A 127 8.40 16.78 -0.50
C ASP A 127 7.11 16.08 -0.04
N GLN A 128 7.18 14.75 0.05
CA GLN A 128 6.18 13.91 0.70
C GLN A 128 6.43 13.82 2.21
N SER A 129 5.38 13.47 2.94
CA SER A 129 5.44 13.22 4.38
C SER A 129 4.73 11.92 4.74
N PHE A 130 5.26 11.22 5.74
CA PHE A 130 4.56 10.14 6.43
C PHE A 130 3.38 10.64 7.27
N ASP A 131 3.12 11.94 7.37
CA ASP A 131 1.87 12.46 7.96
C ASP A 131 0.69 12.38 6.98
N HIS A 132 0.96 12.23 5.68
CA HIS A 132 -0.07 12.03 4.67
C HIS A 132 -0.85 10.74 4.96
N LEU A 133 -2.19 10.82 5.01
CA LEU A 133 -3.04 9.72 5.48
C LEU A 133 -2.78 8.40 4.75
N ASP A 134 -2.69 8.43 3.41
CA ASP A 134 -2.44 7.21 2.62
C ASP A 134 -1.04 6.60 2.93
N ASN A 135 -0.04 7.43 3.25
CA ASN A 135 1.30 6.96 3.61
C ASN A 135 1.29 6.34 5.01
N ARG A 136 0.57 6.95 5.96
CA ARG A 136 0.35 6.40 7.30
C ARG A 136 -0.36 5.05 7.23
N THR A 137 -1.39 4.96 6.41
CA THR A 137 -2.16 3.74 6.16
C THR A 137 -1.26 2.60 5.68
N LEU A 138 -0.38 2.82 4.69
CA LEU A 138 0.51 1.75 4.23
C LEU A 138 1.64 1.45 5.24
N GLN A 139 2.13 2.47 5.95
CA GLN A 139 3.15 2.31 7.00
C GLN A 139 2.64 1.44 8.16
N ARG A 140 1.34 1.53 8.48
CA ARG A 140 0.69 0.72 9.52
C ARG A 140 0.83 -0.79 9.28
N ASN A 141 0.91 -1.27 8.03
CA ASN A 141 1.12 -2.69 7.73
C ASN A 141 2.45 -3.26 8.26
N ILE A 142 3.47 -2.42 8.51
CA ILE A 142 4.73 -2.86 9.13
C ILE A 142 4.51 -3.35 10.57
N VAL A 143 3.52 -2.74 11.24
CA VAL A 143 3.12 -3.04 12.61
C VAL A 143 2.06 -4.15 12.62
N THR A 144 0.97 -4.00 11.87
CA THR A 144 -0.15 -4.95 11.88
C THR A 144 0.18 -6.27 11.18
N LYS A 145 1.21 -6.27 10.33
CA LYS A 145 1.63 -7.43 9.52
C LYS A 145 0.55 -7.99 8.60
N HIS A 146 -0.50 -7.19 8.37
CA HIS A 146 -1.54 -7.55 7.44
C HIS A 146 -1.00 -7.54 6.01
N PRO A 147 -1.36 -8.56 5.18
CA PRO A 147 -0.97 -8.59 3.79
C PRO A 147 -1.66 -7.48 3.00
N VAL A 148 -0.95 -6.96 2.00
CA VAL A 148 -1.43 -5.99 1.03
C VAL A 148 -1.60 -6.67 -0.31
N ARG A 149 -2.78 -6.54 -0.93
CA ARG A 149 -2.98 -6.94 -2.33
C ARG A 149 -2.24 -5.99 -3.26
N VAL A 150 -1.44 -6.51 -4.19
CA VAL A 150 -0.79 -5.72 -5.23
C VAL A 150 -1.51 -5.92 -6.55
N ILE A 151 -1.91 -4.81 -7.17
CA ILE A 151 -2.53 -4.78 -8.50
C ILE A 151 -1.58 -4.03 -9.44
N ARG A 152 -1.02 -4.71 -10.44
CA ARG A 152 -0.18 -4.08 -11.47
C ARG A 152 -1.03 -3.70 -12.66
N GLY A 153 -0.97 -2.44 -13.07
CA GLY A 153 -1.50 -1.96 -14.34
C GLY A 153 -0.47 -2.06 -15.45
N SER A 154 -0.91 -1.91 -16.69
CA SER A 154 -0.06 -2.08 -17.87
C SER A 154 0.98 -0.97 -18.11
N LYS A 155 0.91 0.14 -17.37
CA LYS A 155 1.85 1.26 -17.53
C LYS A 155 3.02 1.14 -16.56
N ASN A 156 4.24 1.21 -17.09
CA ASN A 156 5.50 1.27 -16.35
C ASN A 156 5.68 0.15 -15.29
N THR A 157 5.18 -1.06 -15.59
CA THR A 157 5.43 -2.25 -14.77
C THR A 157 6.05 -3.35 -15.63
N LYS A 158 7.31 -3.70 -15.33
CA LYS A 158 8.03 -4.76 -16.06
C LYS A 158 7.30 -6.11 -15.92
N TYR A 159 6.67 -6.33 -14.78
CA TYR A 159 6.03 -7.60 -14.41
C TYR A 159 4.52 -7.59 -14.60
N GLY A 160 3.89 -6.46 -14.96
CA GLY A 160 2.44 -6.37 -15.12
C GLY A 160 1.91 -6.92 -16.44
N PRO A 161 0.57 -6.84 -16.63
CA PRO A 161 -0.08 -7.27 -17.85
C PRO A 161 0.25 -6.30 -19.00
N PHE A 162 0.07 -6.73 -20.24
CA PHE A 162 0.21 -5.87 -21.42
C PHE A 162 -0.93 -4.87 -21.55
N ARG A 163 -2.10 -5.18 -20.99
CA ARG A 163 -3.28 -4.30 -20.98
C ARG A 163 -4.04 -4.43 -19.66
N GLY A 164 -4.72 -3.36 -19.27
CA GLY A 164 -5.57 -3.35 -18.09
C GLY A 164 -4.78 -3.46 -16.78
N TYR A 165 -5.32 -4.21 -15.84
CA TYR A 165 -4.80 -4.39 -14.49
C TYR A 165 -4.82 -5.86 -14.10
N ARG A 166 -3.82 -6.35 -13.38
CA ARG A 166 -3.75 -7.74 -12.92
C ARG A 166 -3.57 -7.80 -11.42
N TYR A 167 -4.29 -8.70 -10.78
CA TYR A 167 -4.08 -9.00 -9.37
C TYR A 167 -2.87 -9.93 -9.21
N ASP A 168 -1.79 -9.43 -8.61
CA ASP A 168 -0.49 -10.12 -8.56
C ASP A 168 -0.21 -10.82 -7.23
N GLY A 169 -1.20 -10.79 -6.33
CA GLY A 169 -1.20 -11.51 -5.07
C GLY A 169 -0.93 -10.61 -3.86
N LEU A 170 -0.50 -11.26 -2.79
CA LEU A 170 -0.28 -10.69 -1.47
C LEU A 170 1.20 -10.40 -1.23
N TYR A 171 1.46 -9.22 -0.69
CA TYR A 171 2.77 -8.74 -0.30
C TYR A 171 2.74 -8.26 1.15
N ASP A 172 3.88 -8.33 1.83
CA ASP A 172 4.09 -7.71 3.14
C ASP A 172 4.87 -6.41 2.98
N VAL A 173 4.47 -5.36 3.70
CA VAL A 173 5.27 -4.14 3.82
C VAL A 173 6.38 -4.42 4.83
N VAL A 174 7.61 -4.55 4.35
CA VAL A 174 8.75 -4.97 5.16
C VAL A 174 9.64 -3.81 5.58
N HIS A 175 9.51 -2.63 4.97
CA HIS A 175 10.22 -1.43 5.37
C HIS A 175 9.54 -0.17 4.83
N ALA A 176 9.76 0.97 5.50
CA ALA A 176 9.39 2.29 4.99
C ALA A 176 10.44 3.32 5.44
N ASP A 177 10.87 4.17 4.51
CA ASP A 177 11.85 5.22 4.73
C ASP A 177 11.57 6.46 3.86
N TYR A 178 12.25 7.55 4.15
CA TYR A 178 12.35 8.66 3.20
C TYR A 178 13.48 8.39 2.22
N ALA A 179 13.25 8.69 0.94
CA ALA A 179 14.26 8.65 -0.10
C ALA A 179 14.28 9.96 -0.88
N LYS A 180 15.37 10.23 -1.61
CA LYS A 180 15.42 11.33 -2.57
C LYS A 180 14.88 10.81 -3.90
N GLY A 181 13.75 11.36 -4.36
CA GLY A 181 13.18 11.05 -5.67
C GLY A 181 14.00 11.63 -6.81
N LYS A 182 13.71 11.20 -8.04
CA LYS A 182 14.43 11.58 -9.27
C LYS A 182 14.46 13.07 -9.53
N ARG A 183 13.45 13.81 -9.07
CA ARG A 183 13.37 15.28 -9.17
C ARG A 183 13.96 16.03 -7.98
N GLY A 184 14.61 15.32 -7.07
CA GLY A 184 15.25 15.93 -5.91
C GLY A 184 14.28 16.33 -4.80
N TYR A 185 13.03 15.86 -4.81
CA TYR A 185 12.13 15.97 -3.66
C TYR A 185 12.24 14.74 -2.77
N GLN A 186 11.95 14.89 -1.49
CA GLN A 186 11.79 13.77 -0.59
C GLN A 186 10.53 12.97 -0.95
N ILE A 187 10.64 11.65 -1.01
CA ILE A 187 9.52 10.73 -1.22
C ILE A 187 9.42 9.76 -0.03
N CYS A 188 8.20 9.35 0.31
CA CYS A 188 7.98 8.20 1.17
C CYS A 188 8.18 6.95 0.32
N ARG A 189 9.07 6.04 0.71
CA ARG A 189 9.33 4.80 -0.02
C ARG A 189 8.97 3.60 0.85
N PHE A 190 8.27 2.64 0.26
CA PHE A 190 7.85 1.41 0.91
C PHE A 190 8.48 0.22 0.21
N LYS A 191 9.18 -0.64 0.95
CA LYS A 191 9.63 -1.93 0.43
C LYS A 191 8.56 -2.97 0.72
N LEU A 192 8.02 -3.57 -0.33
CA LEU A 192 7.08 -4.68 -0.26
C LEU A 192 7.76 -5.96 -0.72
N GLN A 193 7.43 -7.08 -0.06
CA GLN A 193 7.93 -8.40 -0.40
C GLN A 193 6.76 -9.36 -0.61
N ARG A 194 6.75 -10.07 -1.73
CA ARG A 194 5.69 -11.02 -2.08
C ARG A 194 5.68 -12.19 -1.11
N ARG A 195 4.49 -12.59 -0.66
CA ARG A 195 4.34 -13.79 0.18
C ARG A 195 4.60 -15.07 -0.64
N PRO A 196 5.24 -16.09 -0.05
CA PRO A 196 5.43 -17.39 -0.68
C PRO A 196 4.09 -18.13 -0.85
N GLY A 197 4.10 -19.24 -1.60
CA GLY A 197 2.94 -20.13 -1.76
C GLY A 197 1.88 -19.64 -2.76
N GLN A 198 2.18 -18.59 -3.53
CA GLN A 198 1.33 -18.08 -4.60
C GLN A 198 1.93 -18.43 -5.96
N LEU A 199 1.10 -18.55 -7.00
CA LEU A 199 1.56 -18.79 -8.37
C LEU A 199 2.69 -17.80 -8.74
N PRO A 200 3.86 -18.25 -9.25
CA PRO A 200 5.00 -17.37 -9.52
C PRO A 200 4.67 -16.29 -10.55
N LEU A 201 5.23 -15.09 -10.39
CA LEU A 201 4.93 -13.95 -11.28
C LEU A 201 5.22 -14.24 -12.76
N LYS A 202 6.28 -15.01 -13.03
CA LYS A 202 6.66 -15.43 -14.39
C LYS A 202 5.61 -16.31 -15.08
N ASP A 203 4.77 -16.98 -14.29
CA ASP A 203 3.74 -17.91 -14.76
C ASP A 203 2.36 -17.24 -14.82
N LEU A 204 2.25 -15.96 -14.44
CA LEU A 204 1.00 -15.21 -14.51
C LEU A 204 0.71 -14.75 -15.94
N PRO A 205 -0.57 -14.76 -16.37
CA PRO A 205 -0.95 -14.31 -17.71
C PRO A 205 -0.63 -12.83 -17.88
N ARG A 206 -0.22 -12.44 -19.09
CA ARG A 206 0.05 -11.03 -19.45
C ARG A 206 -0.92 -10.47 -20.50
N MET A 207 -1.78 -11.31 -21.10
CA MET A 207 -2.74 -10.94 -22.15
C MET A 207 -4.17 -11.18 -21.66
#